data_AF-A0A2V7VD65-F1
#
_entry.id   AF-A0A2V7VD65-F1
#
_cell.length_a   1.000
_cell.length_b   1.000
_cell.length_c   1.000
_cell.angle_alpha   90.00
_cell.angle_beta   90.00
_cell.angle_gamma   90.00
#
_symmetry.space_group_name_H-M   'P 1'
#
loop_
_entity.id
_entity.type
_entity.pdbx_description
1 polymer ?
#
loop_
_entity_poly.entity_id
_entity_poly.type
_entity_poly.pdbx_seq_one_letter_code
_entity_poly.pdbx_strand_id
1 'polypeptide(L)'
;MAKELEREGKIAPGRGQKREQVVDDPRRYVYLEARLRLEGAAVAARVGLADGSARNSHEGDPHLAIARDGWVRTAVSLGAAGAPLAFVAWECLPHEGELGDARCDIEATRAFRLDDSYRPGPNLVLPAELRLRGGQAGSLKLTP
;
A
#
# COMPACT_ATOMS: atom_id res chain seq x y z
N MET A 1 4.87 15.51 1.29
CA MET A 1 3.66 15.17 0.51
C MET A 1 2.39 15.54 1.27
N ALA A 2 2.09 14.97 2.45
CA ALA A 2 0.85 15.27 3.18
C ALA A 2 0.65 16.77 3.54
N LYS A 3 1.70 17.45 4.00
CA LYS A 3 1.65 18.90 4.30
C LYS A 3 1.40 19.79 3.07
N GLU A 4 1.77 19.32 1.88
CA GLU A 4 1.49 20.04 0.64
C GLU A 4 0.02 19.87 0.23
N LEU A 5 -0.55 18.67 0.40
CA LEU A 5 -1.98 18.43 0.17
C LEU A 5 -2.88 19.23 1.13
N GLU A 6 -2.45 19.36 2.39
CA GLU A 6 -3.10 20.22 3.38
C GLU A 6 -3.03 21.70 2.96
N ARG A 7 -1.84 22.18 2.59
CA ARG A 7 -1.63 23.55 2.08
C ARG A 7 -2.46 23.84 0.82
N GLU A 8 -2.58 22.87 -0.08
CA GLU A 8 -3.31 23.00 -1.34
C GLU A 8 -4.84 22.81 -1.17
N GLY A 9 -5.34 22.51 0.02
CA GLY A 9 -6.77 22.28 0.26
C GLY A 9 -7.33 21.05 -0.44
N LYS A 10 -6.49 20.07 -0.78
CA LYS A 10 -6.84 18.83 -1.50
C LYS A 10 -7.22 17.67 -0.57
N ILE A 11 -7.34 17.93 0.72
CA ILE A 11 -7.82 16.99 1.73
C ILE A 11 -9.32 17.20 1.90
N ALA A 12 -10.13 16.14 1.74
CA ALA A 12 -11.58 16.26 1.81
C ALA A 12 -12.05 16.72 3.21
N PRO A 13 -12.75 17.86 3.34
CA PRO A 13 -13.66 18.02 4.47
C PRO A 13 -14.83 17.05 4.21
N GLY A 14 -15.12 16.17 5.18
CA GLY A 14 -15.99 15.01 5.00
C GLY A 14 -17.30 15.24 4.21
N ARG A 15 -17.71 14.20 3.48
CA ARG A 15 -18.95 14.03 2.69
C ARG A 15 -19.42 15.26 1.90
N GLY A 16 -19.14 15.29 0.60
CA GLY A 16 -19.97 16.04 -0.35
C GLY A 16 -19.29 16.74 -1.52
N GLN A 17 -17.98 16.62 -1.73
CA GLN A 17 -17.32 17.23 -2.90
C GLN A 17 -16.98 16.19 -3.97
N LYS A 18 -17.11 16.62 -5.24
CA LYS A 18 -17.05 15.79 -6.45
C LYS A 18 -15.79 14.91 -6.49
N ARG A 19 -16.02 13.62 -6.79
CA ARG A 19 -15.15 12.45 -6.68
C ARG A 19 -13.78 12.47 -7.38
N GLU A 20 -13.42 13.52 -8.11
CA GLU A 20 -12.31 13.41 -9.08
C GLU A 20 -10.95 13.95 -8.60
N GLN A 21 -10.86 14.71 -7.50
CA GLN A 21 -9.59 15.35 -7.11
C GLN A 21 -9.32 15.43 -5.61
N VAL A 22 -9.98 14.60 -4.80
CA VAL A 22 -9.83 14.70 -3.34
C VAL A 22 -9.37 13.38 -2.76
N VAL A 23 -8.16 13.40 -2.19
CA VAL A 23 -7.63 12.28 -1.41
C VAL A 23 -8.21 12.41 0.00
N ASP A 24 -8.63 11.29 0.61
CA ASP A 24 -9.09 11.30 2.01
C ASP A 24 -7.93 11.72 2.94
N ASP A 25 -8.22 12.02 4.20
CA ASP A 25 -7.19 12.39 5.19
C ASP A 25 -6.01 11.39 5.14
N PRO A 26 -4.77 11.85 4.87
CA PRO A 26 -3.57 10.99 4.78
C PRO A 26 -3.34 10.09 6.01
N ARG A 27 -3.87 10.46 7.19
CA ARG A 27 -3.78 9.64 8.42
C ARG A 27 -4.68 8.40 8.40
N ARG A 28 -5.59 8.33 7.44
CA ARG A 28 -6.46 7.15 7.19
C ARG A 28 -5.80 6.11 6.29
N TYR A 29 -4.51 6.27 6.00
CA TYR A 29 -3.74 5.34 5.18
C TYR A 29 -2.64 4.69 6.02
N VAL A 30 -2.23 3.51 5.58
CA VAL A 30 -0.92 2.95 5.90
C VAL A 30 -0.05 3.03 4.65
N TYR A 31 1.18 3.48 4.84
CA TYR A 31 2.17 3.64 3.79
C TYR A 31 3.15 2.49 3.86
N LEU A 32 3.45 1.87 2.72
CA LEU A 32 4.41 0.78 2.61
C LEU A 32 5.56 1.18 1.70
N GLU A 33 6.77 0.76 2.06
CA GLU A 33 8.00 0.98 1.30
C GLU A 33 8.65 -0.35 0.97
N ALA A 34 9.11 -0.45 -0.27
CA ALA A 34 9.89 -1.58 -0.74
C ALA A 34 10.79 -1.18 -1.90
N ARG A 35 11.77 -2.02 -2.19
CA ARG A 35 12.46 -2.06 -3.48
C ARG A 35 11.98 -3.27 -4.28
N LEU A 36 11.64 -3.04 -5.53
CA LEU A 36 11.06 -4.03 -6.42
C LEU A 36 12.02 -4.44 -7.53
N ARG A 37 11.97 -5.71 -7.91
CA ARG A 37 12.40 -6.23 -9.22
C ARG A 37 11.31 -7.13 -9.76
N LEU A 38 10.81 -6.81 -10.95
CA LEU A 38 9.62 -7.41 -11.53
C LEU A 38 9.95 -8.05 -12.88
N GLU A 39 9.35 -9.20 -13.14
CA GLU A 39 9.41 -9.88 -14.43
C GLU A 39 7.98 -10.29 -14.80
N GLY A 40 7.45 -9.78 -15.91
CA GLY A 40 6.09 -10.09 -16.36
C GLY A 40 4.98 -9.76 -15.36
N ALA A 41 5.22 -8.84 -14.42
CA ALA A 41 4.32 -8.60 -13.28
C ALA A 41 4.28 -7.15 -12.80
N ALA A 42 3.22 -6.83 -12.07
CA ALA A 42 3.05 -5.65 -11.24
C ALA A 42 2.90 -6.05 -9.77
N VAL A 43 3.05 -5.10 -8.85
CA VAL A 43 2.92 -5.34 -7.41
C VAL A 43 1.90 -4.39 -6.79
N ALA A 44 1.13 -4.92 -5.84
CA ALA A 44 0.26 -4.12 -4.98
C ALA A 44 0.52 -4.42 -3.51
N ALA A 45 0.31 -3.41 -2.66
CA ALA A 45 0.27 -3.61 -1.22
C ALA A 45 -1.13 -4.05 -0.80
N ARG A 46 -1.20 -4.95 0.19
CA ARG A 46 -2.46 -5.40 0.80
C ARG A 46 -2.38 -5.34 2.31
N VAL A 47 -3.49 -4.95 2.93
CA VAL A 47 -3.60 -4.77 4.37
C VAL A 47 -4.88 -5.42 4.84
N GLY A 48 -4.78 -6.30 5.83
CA GLY A 48 -5.91 -6.84 6.55
C GLY A 48 -6.19 -6.03 7.79
N LEU A 49 -7.47 -5.76 8.06
CA LEU A 49 -7.95 -5.13 9.28
C LEU A 49 -8.41 -6.21 10.28
N ALA A 50 -8.39 -5.88 11.56
CA ALA A 50 -8.83 -6.81 12.61
C ALA A 50 -10.34 -7.14 12.55
N ASP A 51 -11.13 -6.39 11.77
CA ASP A 51 -12.54 -6.67 11.49
C ASP A 51 -12.75 -7.75 10.41
N GLY A 52 -11.66 -8.31 9.87
CA GLY A 52 -11.67 -9.35 8.84
C GLY A 52 -11.71 -8.82 7.41
N SER A 53 -11.88 -7.51 7.21
CA SER A 53 -11.80 -6.91 5.88
C SER A 53 -10.35 -6.76 5.40
N ALA A 54 -10.16 -6.74 4.08
CA ALA A 54 -8.86 -6.47 3.46
C ALA A 54 -8.97 -5.36 2.41
N ARG A 55 -7.91 -4.58 2.28
CA ARG A 55 -7.79 -3.44 1.36
C ARG A 55 -6.48 -3.57 0.59
N ASN A 56 -6.45 -3.11 -0.65
CA ASN A 56 -5.24 -3.10 -1.48
C ASN A 56 -4.96 -1.69 -2.02
N SER A 57 -3.72 -1.45 -2.45
CA SER A 57 -3.29 -0.14 -2.96
C SER A 57 -3.83 0.21 -4.34
N HIS A 58 -4.39 -0.78 -5.05
CA HIS A 58 -4.89 -0.62 -6.41
C HIS A 58 -6.42 -0.45 -6.45
N GLU A 59 -7.11 -0.54 -5.30
CA GLU A 59 -8.55 -0.28 -5.11
C GLU A 59 -9.49 -1.05 -6.07
N GLY A 60 -9.06 -2.21 -6.56
CA GLY A 60 -9.79 -3.01 -7.54
C GLY A 60 -9.48 -2.68 -9.01
N ASP A 61 -8.70 -1.64 -9.30
CA ASP A 61 -8.21 -1.32 -10.64
C ASP A 61 -6.75 -1.79 -10.81
N PRO A 62 -6.48 -2.86 -11.60
CA PRO A 62 -5.13 -3.39 -11.76
C PRO A 62 -4.16 -2.42 -12.43
N HIS A 63 -4.63 -1.39 -13.15
CA HIS A 63 -3.74 -0.37 -13.74
C HIS A 63 -3.09 0.54 -12.70
N LEU A 64 -3.60 0.56 -11.47
CA LEU A 64 -3.01 1.28 -10.34
C LEU A 64 -1.92 0.47 -9.61
N ALA A 65 -1.70 -0.79 -10.01
CA ALA A 65 -0.60 -1.57 -9.51
C ALA A 65 0.75 -1.04 -10.00
N ILE A 66 1.81 -1.32 -9.25
CA ILE A 66 3.15 -0.81 -9.53
C ILE A 66 3.83 -1.75 -10.52
N ALA A 67 3.95 -1.33 -11.78
CA ALA A 67 4.59 -2.08 -12.86
C ALA A 67 5.98 -1.50 -13.20
N ARG A 68 6.82 -1.27 -12.19
CA ARG A 68 8.21 -0.80 -12.37
C ARG A 68 9.15 -1.29 -11.28
N ASP A 69 10.42 -1.39 -11.64
CA ASP A 69 11.52 -1.68 -10.71
C ASP A 69 11.92 -0.48 -9.85
N GLY A 70 12.63 -0.77 -8.76
CA GLY A 70 13.28 0.23 -7.91
C GLY A 70 12.53 0.52 -6.62
N TRP A 71 12.90 1.62 -5.96
CA TRP A 71 12.31 2.03 -4.69
C TRP A 71 10.93 2.65 -4.88
N VAL A 72 9.98 2.17 -4.09
CA VAL A 72 8.59 2.61 -4.15
C VAL A 72 8.04 2.90 -2.77
N ARG A 73 7.09 3.82 -2.71
CA ARG A 73 6.20 4.02 -1.58
C ARG A 73 4.78 4.03 -2.11
N THR A 74 3.91 3.23 -1.50
CA THR A 74 2.48 3.19 -1.82
C THR A 74 1.64 3.35 -0.56
N ALA A 75 0.34 3.58 -0.73
CA ALA A 75 -0.60 3.79 0.34
C ALA A 75 -1.80 2.85 0.19
N VAL A 76 -2.31 2.35 1.32
CA VAL A 76 -3.55 1.59 1.38
C VAL A 76 -4.51 2.31 2.30
N SER A 77 -5.68 2.68 1.77
CA SER A 77 -6.73 3.32 2.56
C SER A 77 -7.31 2.33 3.57
N LEU A 78 -7.45 2.77 4.81
CA LEU A 78 -8.04 2.02 5.91
C LEU A 78 -9.50 2.41 6.17
N GLY A 79 -10.00 3.47 5.51
CA GLY A 79 -11.33 4.05 5.72
C GLY A 79 -11.50 4.80 7.06
N ALA A 80 -10.69 4.48 8.08
CA ALA A 80 -10.65 5.16 9.36
C ALA A 80 -9.21 5.30 9.89
N ALA A 81 -8.94 6.44 10.52
CA ALA A 81 -7.66 6.67 11.19
C ALA A 81 -7.52 5.68 12.35
N GLY A 82 -6.33 5.10 12.53
CA GLY A 82 -6.05 4.17 13.62
C GLY A 82 -6.70 2.78 13.51
N ALA A 83 -7.39 2.44 12.42
CA ALA A 83 -8.02 1.12 12.27
C ALA A 83 -7.02 -0.04 12.53
N PRO A 84 -7.29 -0.98 13.45
CA PRO A 84 -6.31 -2.01 13.84
C PRO A 84 -5.97 -2.96 12.69
N LEU A 85 -4.68 -3.27 12.54
CA LEU A 85 -4.19 -4.16 11.47
C LEU A 85 -4.15 -5.61 11.96
N ALA A 86 -4.60 -6.53 11.11
CA ALA A 86 -4.38 -7.96 11.25
C ALA A 86 -3.12 -8.41 10.51
N PHE A 87 -2.86 -7.85 9.31
CA PHE A 87 -1.65 -8.14 8.54
C PHE A 87 -1.31 -7.02 7.57
N VAL A 88 -0.05 -7.01 7.12
CA VAL A 88 0.47 -6.21 6.02
C VAL A 88 1.14 -7.17 5.03
N ALA A 89 0.90 -7.03 3.74
CA ALA A 89 1.36 -7.96 2.72
C ALA A 89 1.64 -7.25 1.39
N TRP A 90 2.33 -7.96 0.50
CA TRP A 90 2.48 -7.62 -0.91
C TRP A 90 1.90 -8.72 -1.79
N GLU A 91 1.32 -8.33 -2.91
CA GLU A 91 0.72 -9.21 -3.92
C GLU A 91 1.47 -9.07 -5.24
N CYS A 92 1.79 -10.21 -5.88
CA CYS A 92 2.40 -10.25 -7.19
C CYS A 92 1.32 -10.49 -8.25
N LEU A 93 1.07 -9.49 -9.08
CA LEU A 93 0.01 -9.47 -10.07
C LEU A 93 0.62 -9.73 -11.45
N PRO A 94 0.38 -10.89 -12.09
CA PRO A 94 0.90 -11.17 -13.42
C PRO A 94 0.27 -10.21 -14.45
N HIS A 95 1.04 -9.82 -15.47
CA HIS A 95 0.45 -9.22 -16.66
C HIS A 95 -0.37 -10.27 -17.42
N GLU A 96 -1.32 -9.80 -18.26
CA GLU A 96 -2.14 -10.70 -19.07
C GLU A 96 -1.25 -11.59 -19.95
N GLY A 97 -1.50 -12.91 -19.91
CA GLY A 97 -0.71 -13.90 -20.66
C GLY A 97 0.58 -14.37 -19.99
N GLU A 98 1.03 -13.75 -18.89
CA GLU A 98 2.34 -14.01 -18.27
C GLU A 98 2.26 -14.80 -16.94
N LEU A 99 1.13 -15.44 -16.64
CA LEU A 99 0.86 -16.06 -15.32
C LEU A 99 1.95 -17.05 -14.86
N GLY A 100 2.51 -17.85 -15.76
CA GLY A 100 3.49 -18.89 -15.45
C GLY A 100 4.90 -18.37 -15.16
N ASP A 101 5.25 -17.23 -15.75
CA ASP A 101 6.62 -16.68 -15.71
C ASP A 101 6.73 -15.42 -14.83
N ALA A 102 5.60 -14.82 -14.46
CA ALA A 102 5.51 -13.67 -13.58
C ALA A 102 6.25 -13.88 -12.24
N ARG A 103 7.14 -12.95 -11.90
CA ARG A 103 7.93 -12.94 -10.66
C ARG A 103 8.01 -11.54 -10.07
N CYS A 104 7.95 -11.50 -8.74
CA CYS A 104 8.17 -10.29 -7.97
C CYS A 104 9.17 -10.57 -6.84
N ASP A 105 10.35 -9.96 -6.94
CA ASP A 105 11.29 -9.87 -5.82
C ASP A 105 11.08 -8.53 -5.10
N ILE A 106 10.71 -8.61 -3.82
CA ILE A 106 10.28 -7.47 -3.02
C ILE A 106 11.14 -7.40 -1.76
N GLU A 107 11.99 -6.38 -1.68
CA GLU A 107 12.72 -6.02 -0.47
C GLU A 107 11.84 -5.02 0.31
N ALA A 108 10.97 -5.53 1.17
CA ALA A 108 10.06 -4.73 1.98
C ALA A 108 10.78 -4.19 3.21
N THR A 109 10.75 -2.87 3.40
CA THR A 109 11.53 -2.22 4.46
C THR A 109 10.66 -1.64 5.56
N ARG A 110 9.54 -1.00 5.22
CA ARG A 110 8.72 -0.28 6.18
C ARG A 110 7.23 -0.33 5.87
N ALA A 111 6.44 -0.27 6.93
CA ALA A 111 5.03 0.08 6.90
C ALA A 111 4.77 1.08 8.03
N PHE A 112 4.09 2.19 7.78
CA PHE A 112 3.87 3.22 8.82
C PHE A 112 2.59 4.01 8.58
N ARG A 113 2.11 4.67 9.64
CA ARG A 113 1.01 5.65 9.60
C ARG A 113 1.57 7.05 9.79
N LEU A 114 0.78 8.06 9.47
CA LEU A 114 1.11 9.44 9.82
C LEU A 114 0.56 9.78 11.21
N ASP A 115 1.33 10.54 11.98
CA ASP A 115 0.90 11.14 13.25
C ASP A 115 -0.01 12.36 13.01
N ASP A 116 -0.49 12.98 14.09
CA ASP A 116 -1.34 14.19 14.01
C ASP A 116 -0.61 15.42 13.44
N SER A 117 0.71 15.36 13.32
CA SER A 117 1.54 16.38 12.65
C SER A 117 1.93 15.96 11.23
N TYR A 118 1.26 14.95 10.66
CA TYR A 118 1.51 14.38 9.32
C TYR A 118 2.94 13.84 9.11
N ARG A 119 3.61 13.42 10.19
CA ARG A 119 4.95 12.81 10.13
C ARG A 119 4.85 11.29 10.14
N PRO A 120 5.76 10.58 9.45
CA PRO A 120 5.86 9.12 9.56
C PRO A 120 6.04 8.68 11.01
N GLY A 121 5.13 7.84 11.48
CA GLY A 121 5.22 7.17 12.77
C GLY A 121 6.21 6.00 12.78
N PRO A 122 6.17 5.18 13.84
CA PRO A 122 6.98 3.98 13.98
C PRO A 122 6.78 2.99 12.83
N ASN A 123 7.80 2.16 12.57
CA ASN A 123 7.69 1.05 11.64
C ASN A 123 6.83 -0.06 12.24
N LEU A 124 5.79 -0.47 11.51
CA LEU A 124 4.78 -1.44 11.92
C LEU A 124 5.15 -2.87 11.53
N VAL A 125 6.20 -3.08 10.74
CA VAL A 125 6.62 -4.38 10.23
C VAL A 125 8.11 -4.59 10.42
N LEU A 126 8.53 -5.85 10.50
CA LEU A 126 9.93 -6.23 10.31
C LEU A 126 10.28 -6.22 8.82
N PRO A 127 11.46 -5.71 8.42
CA PRO A 127 11.95 -5.83 7.05
C PRO A 127 12.02 -7.29 6.60
N ALA A 128 11.73 -7.55 5.32
CA ALA A 128 11.75 -8.89 4.76
C ALA A 128 12.02 -8.87 3.24
N GLU A 129 12.62 -9.94 2.74
CA GLU A 129 12.68 -10.25 1.31
C GLU A 129 11.56 -11.24 0.97
N LEU A 130 10.72 -10.90 0.00
CA LEU A 130 9.68 -11.77 -0.54
C LEU A 130 10.02 -12.11 -1.98
N ARG A 131 9.95 -13.40 -2.33
CA ARG A 131 10.08 -13.88 -3.71
C ARG A 131 8.77 -14.55 -4.10
N LEU A 132 7.96 -13.85 -4.87
CA LEU A 132 6.58 -14.25 -5.19
C LEU A 132 6.47 -14.61 -6.67
N ARG A 133 5.63 -15.60 -6.97
CA ARG A 133 5.15 -15.91 -8.32
C ARG A 133 3.86 -15.15 -8.61
N GLY A 134 3.51 -15.04 -9.90
CA GLY A 134 2.21 -14.50 -10.32
C GLY A 134 1.04 -15.12 -9.55
N GLY A 135 0.20 -14.26 -8.98
CA GLY A 135 -0.97 -14.65 -8.17
C GLY A 135 -0.67 -14.96 -6.70
N GLN A 136 0.59 -14.93 -6.26
CA GLN A 136 0.95 -15.13 -4.86
C GLN A 136 0.93 -13.83 -4.06
N ALA A 137 0.72 -13.97 -2.75
CA ALA A 137 0.86 -12.92 -1.77
C ALA A 137 1.82 -13.35 -0.64
N GLY A 138 2.58 -12.39 -0.11
CA GLY A 138 3.49 -12.61 1.01
C GLY A 138 3.24 -11.60 2.14
N SER A 139 2.95 -12.11 3.34
CA SER A 139 2.72 -11.28 4.52
C SER A 139 4.02 -10.92 5.24
N LEU A 140 4.09 -9.70 5.75
CA LEU A 140 5.14 -9.20 6.62
C LEU A 140 4.76 -9.46 8.08
N LYS A 141 5.77 -9.72 8.91
CA LYS A 141 5.58 -9.84 10.35
C LYS A 141 5.38 -8.45 10.94
N LEU A 142 4.25 -8.26 11.63
CA LEU A 142 4.01 -7.02 12.38
C LEU A 142 4.98 -6.91 13.56
N THR A 143 5.43 -5.69 13.85
CA THR A 143 6.17 -5.38 15.07
C THR A 143 5.20 -5.50 16.26
N PRO A 144 5.62 -6.12 17.38
CA PRO A 144 4.80 -6.25 18.59
C PRO A 144 4.43 -4.90 19.22
#